data_AF-A0A6M6JF25-F1
#
_entry.id   AF-A0A6M6JF25-F1
#
_cell.length_a   1.000
_cell.length_b   1.000
_cell.length_c   1.000
_cell.angle_alpha   90.00
_cell.angle_beta   90.00
_cell.angle_gamma   90.00
#
_symmetry.space_group_name_H-M   'P 1'
#
loop_
_entity.id
_entity.type
_entity.pdbx_description
1 polymer ?
#
loop_
_entity_poly.entity_id
_entity_poly.type
_entity_poly.pdbx_seq_one_letter_code
_entity_poly.pdbx_strand_id
1 'polypeptide(L)'
;MGGRPTRPDFLYAWPSAELGFMAPETGIRTIHRRRLEKVLAEQGPAAHAALVEELTAEWISEAEPWEAAANLSLDDVIEPAQTRAVIATSIDIASHGRTGGIR
;
A
#
# COMPACT_ATOMS: atom_id res chain seq x y z
N MET A 1 10.90 4.53 6.79
CA MET A 1 11.16 5.22 5.51
C MET A 1 10.06 6.23 5.22
N GLY A 2 10.02 7.38 5.91
CA GLY A 2 9.28 8.59 5.44
C GLY A 2 7.77 8.52 5.10
N GLY A 3 6.98 7.56 5.61
CA GLY A 3 5.54 7.47 5.28
C GLY A 3 4.70 8.62 5.84
N ARG A 4 3.40 8.68 5.51
CA ARG A 4 2.50 9.80 5.90
C ARG A 4 2.63 10.26 7.37
N PRO A 5 2.77 9.38 8.39
CA PRO A 5 2.95 9.81 9.78
C PRO A 5 4.22 10.63 10.07
N THR A 6 5.25 10.56 9.23
CA THR A 6 6.47 11.37 9.37
C THR A 6 6.34 12.76 8.75
N ARG A 7 5.16 13.09 8.20
CA ARG A 7 4.83 14.40 7.63
C ARG A 7 5.81 14.88 6.53
N PRO A 8 6.06 14.09 5.48
CA PRO A 8 6.79 14.59 4.32
C PRO A 8 6.00 15.70 3.62
N ASP A 9 6.67 16.64 2.96
CA ASP A 9 6.01 17.67 2.13
C ASP A 9 5.25 17.05 0.95
N PHE A 10 5.82 15.98 0.37
CA PHE A 10 5.23 15.19 -0.71
C PHE A 10 5.53 13.69 -0.51
N LEU A 11 4.57 12.85 -0.85
CA LEU A 11 4.63 11.40 -0.78
C LEU A 11 4.06 10.78 -2.05
N TYR A 12 4.90 10.07 -2.79
CA TYR A 12 4.56 9.45 -4.07
C TYR A 12 4.72 7.93 -3.99
N ALA A 13 4.01 7.22 -4.86
CA ALA A 13 4.26 5.81 -5.12
C ALA A 13 4.47 5.55 -6.62
N TRP A 14 5.08 4.41 -6.94
CA TRP A 14 5.07 3.87 -8.29
C TRP A 14 3.85 2.96 -8.48
N PRO A 15 3.39 2.72 -9.73
CA PRO A 15 2.29 1.80 -10.01
C PRO A 15 2.52 0.39 -9.47
N SER A 16 3.79 -0.03 -9.34
CA SER A 16 4.17 -1.36 -8.82
C SER A 16 4.33 -1.41 -7.29
N ALA A 17 3.98 -0.34 -6.57
CA ALA A 17 4.14 -0.30 -5.12
C ALA A 17 3.00 -1.05 -4.44
N GLU A 18 3.31 -2.01 -3.59
CA GLU A 18 2.34 -2.65 -2.69
C GLU A 18 2.42 -1.98 -1.31
N LEU A 19 1.28 -1.50 -0.82
CA LEU A 19 1.19 -0.76 0.43
C LEU A 19 0.52 -1.63 1.50
N GLY A 20 1.25 -1.88 2.58
CA GLY A 20 0.74 -2.71 3.67
C GLY A 20 1.68 -2.72 4.86
N PHE A 21 1.16 -3.20 5.99
CA PHE A 21 1.93 -3.33 7.23
C PHE A 21 2.60 -4.70 7.37
N MET A 22 2.19 -5.68 6.57
CA MET A 22 2.75 -7.04 6.51
C MET A 22 2.46 -7.68 5.15
N ALA A 23 3.10 -8.83 4.89
CA ALA A 23 2.84 -9.62 3.70
C ALA A 23 1.40 -10.21 3.70
N PRO A 24 0.67 -10.15 2.58
CA PRO A 24 -0.71 -10.62 2.48
C PRO A 24 -0.93 -12.06 2.97
N GLU A 25 -0.05 -12.99 2.62
CA GLU A 25 -0.21 -14.41 2.96
C GLU A 25 -0.16 -14.66 4.47
N THR A 26 0.70 -13.90 5.16
CA THR A 26 0.81 -13.96 6.62
C THR A 26 -0.41 -13.33 7.27
N GLY A 27 -0.87 -12.21 6.71
CA GLY A 27 -2.06 -11.51 7.15
C GLY A 27 -3.32 -12.37 7.04
N ILE A 28 -3.56 -12.99 5.88
CA ILE A 28 -4.74 -13.82 5.63
C ILE A 28 -4.83 -14.98 6.61
N ARG A 29 -3.72 -15.67 6.84
CA ARG A 29 -3.68 -16.78 7.82
C ARG A 29 -3.98 -16.31 9.24
N THR A 30 -3.60 -15.09 9.58
CA THR A 30 -3.81 -14.53 10.92
C THR A 30 -5.27 -14.06 11.10
N ILE A 31 -5.78 -13.29 10.15
CA ILE A 31 -7.13 -12.69 10.20
C ILE A 31 -8.21 -13.77 10.01
N HIS A 32 -8.03 -14.65 9.03
CA HIS A 32 -9.03 -15.65 8.64
C HIS A 32 -8.79 -17.04 9.21
N ARG A 33 -7.88 -17.18 10.21
CA ARG A 33 -7.49 -18.48 10.80
C ARG A 33 -8.67 -19.43 11.01
N ARG A 34 -9.72 -18.97 11.71
CA ARG A 34 -10.90 -19.78 12.03
C ARG A 34 -11.71 -20.20 10.79
N ARG A 35 -11.84 -19.31 9.80
CA ARG A 35 -12.54 -19.59 8.54
C ARG A 35 -11.78 -20.62 7.71
N LEU A 36 -10.46 -20.46 7.62
CA LEU A 36 -9.57 -21.37 6.91
C LEU A 36 -9.58 -22.76 7.56
N GLU A 37 -9.44 -22.85 8.88
CA GLU A 37 -9.53 -24.13 9.62
C GLU A 37 -10.87 -24.83 9.39
N LYS A 38 -11.98 -24.07 9.41
CA LYS A 38 -13.31 -24.62 9.13
C LYS A 38 -13.44 -25.17 7.71
N VAL A 39 -13.01 -24.41 6.70
CA VAL A 39 -13.05 -24.84 5.30
C VAL A 39 -12.15 -26.07 5.08
N LEU A 40 -10.97 -26.10 5.70
CA LEU A 40 -10.09 -27.26 5.64
C LEU A 40 -10.75 -28.52 6.22
N ALA A 41 -11.44 -28.39 7.35
CA ALA A 41 -12.12 -29.50 8.00
C ALA A 41 -13.37 -29.99 7.25
N GLU A 42 -14.17 -29.08 6.68
CA GLU A 42 -15.45 -29.40 6.04
C GLU A 42 -15.33 -29.72 4.54
N GLN A 43 -14.38 -29.09 3.84
CA GLN A 43 -14.28 -29.11 2.38
C GLN A 43 -12.92 -29.60 1.87
N GLY A 44 -11.93 -29.74 2.75
CA GLY A 44 -10.63 -30.31 2.45
C GLY A 44 -9.58 -29.32 1.90
N PRO A 45 -8.37 -29.82 1.58
CA PRO A 45 -7.21 -28.98 1.25
C PRO A 45 -7.37 -28.13 -0.01
N ALA A 46 -8.09 -28.62 -1.02
CA ALA A 46 -8.29 -27.91 -2.27
C ALA A 46 -9.15 -26.65 -2.09
N ALA A 47 -10.27 -26.76 -1.36
CA ALA A 47 -11.13 -25.64 -1.04
C ALA A 47 -10.42 -24.62 -0.12
N HIS A 48 -9.60 -25.11 0.82
CA HIS A 48 -8.76 -24.24 1.63
C HIS A 48 -7.76 -23.46 0.78
N ALA A 49 -7.05 -24.12 -0.15
CA ALA A 49 -6.08 -23.45 -1.01
C ALA A 49 -6.74 -22.39 -1.90
N ALA A 50 -7.90 -22.71 -2.50
CA ALA A 50 -8.68 -21.76 -3.30
C ALA A 50 -9.11 -20.53 -2.48
N LEU A 51 -9.57 -20.72 -1.24
CA LEU A 51 -9.94 -19.60 -0.38
C LEU A 51 -8.73 -18.74 0.02
N VAL A 52 -7.56 -19.35 0.27
CA VAL A 52 -6.34 -18.58 0.55
C VAL A 52 -5.95 -17.73 -0.67
N GLU A 53 -6.02 -18.31 -1.87
CA GLU A 53 -5.71 -17.60 -3.11
C GLU A 53 -6.69 -16.44 -3.36
N GLU A 54 -7.99 -16.67 -3.21
CA GLU A 54 -9.04 -15.65 -3.32
C GLU A 54 -8.78 -14.47 -2.37
N LEU A 55 -8.60 -14.75 -1.09
CA LEU A 55 -8.39 -13.70 -0.08
C LEU A 55 -7.05 -12.98 -0.26
N THR A 56 -6.02 -13.68 -0.77
CA THR A 56 -4.72 -13.06 -1.05
C THR A 56 -4.84 -12.10 -2.23
N ALA A 57 -5.54 -12.48 -3.30
CA ALA A 57 -5.77 -11.63 -4.45
C ALA A 57 -6.60 -10.38 -4.07
N GLU A 58 -7.62 -10.53 -3.22
CA GLU A 58 -8.40 -9.42 -2.68
C GLU A 58 -7.51 -8.44 -1.91
N TRP A 59 -6.66 -8.93 -0.99
CA TRP A 59 -5.75 -8.06 -0.25
C TRP A 59 -4.75 -7.35 -1.18
N ILE A 60 -4.15 -8.05 -2.14
CA ILE A 60 -3.22 -7.42 -3.09
C ILE A 60 -3.92 -6.27 -3.83
N SER A 61 -5.17 -6.45 -4.24
CA SER A 61 -5.96 -5.38 -4.87
C SER A 61 -6.18 -4.19 -3.92
N GLU A 62 -6.46 -4.43 -2.63
CA GLU A 62 -6.61 -3.35 -1.63
C GLU A 62 -5.28 -2.66 -1.29
N ALA A 63 -4.15 -3.36 -1.48
CA ALA A 63 -2.81 -2.85 -1.24
C ALA A 63 -2.25 -2.04 -2.42
N GLU A 64 -2.99 -1.93 -3.53
CA GLU A 64 -2.57 -1.16 -4.69
C GLU A 64 -2.41 0.34 -4.35
N PRO A 65 -1.49 1.04 -5.03
CA PRO A 65 -1.17 2.42 -4.71
C PRO A 65 -2.32 3.38 -5.04
N TRP A 66 -3.21 2.98 -5.95
CA TRP A 66 -4.41 3.74 -6.34
C TRP A 66 -5.40 3.87 -5.19
N GLU A 67 -5.59 2.84 -4.38
CA GLU A 67 -6.44 2.88 -3.18
C GLU A 67 -5.87 3.86 -2.15
N ALA A 68 -4.56 3.86 -1.94
CA ALA A 68 -3.93 4.83 -1.04
C ALA A 68 -3.99 6.27 -1.58
N ALA A 69 -3.86 6.47 -2.88
CA ALA A 69 -4.04 7.78 -3.51
C ALA A 69 -5.48 8.28 -3.41
N ALA A 70 -6.47 7.41 -3.65
CA ALA A 70 -7.90 7.72 -3.50
C ALA A 70 -8.24 8.14 -2.07
N ASN A 71 -7.57 7.53 -1.07
CA ASN A 71 -7.71 7.85 0.34
C ASN A 71 -6.78 9.00 0.82
N LEU A 72 -6.16 9.76 -0.08
CA LEU A 72 -5.27 10.89 0.22
C LEU A 72 -4.09 10.54 1.15
N SER A 73 -3.71 9.26 1.16
CA SER A 73 -2.55 8.76 1.88
C SER A 73 -1.27 8.95 1.08
N LEU A 74 -1.38 9.05 -0.24
CA LEU A 74 -0.34 9.49 -1.18
C LEU A 74 -0.80 10.78 -1.88
N ASP A 75 0.16 11.59 -2.31
CA ASP A 75 -0.12 12.79 -3.10
C ASP A 75 -0.24 12.46 -4.60
N ASP A 76 0.48 11.45 -5.11
CA ASP A 76 0.31 10.94 -6.48
C ASP A 76 0.92 9.52 -6.69
N VAL A 77 0.48 8.84 -7.75
CA VAL A 77 1.09 7.61 -8.29
C VAL A 77 1.76 7.95 -9.61
N ILE A 78 3.10 7.92 -9.64
CA ILE A 78 3.90 8.44 -10.75
C ILE A 78 4.64 7.33 -11.50
N GLU A 79 4.81 7.50 -12.80
CA GLU A 79 5.64 6.58 -13.59
C GLU A 79 7.11 6.61 -13.11
N PRO A 80 7.79 5.45 -12.99
CA PRO A 80 9.18 5.41 -12.53
C PRO A 80 10.12 6.31 -13.34
N ALA A 81 9.88 6.45 -14.65
CA ALA A 81 10.65 7.32 -15.53
C ALA A 81 10.50 8.82 -15.21
N GLN A 82 9.38 9.23 -14.58
CA GLN A 82 9.10 10.62 -14.22
C GLN A 82 9.67 11.02 -12.85
N THR A 83 10.06 10.06 -12.02
CA THR A 83 10.53 10.25 -10.64
C THR A 83 11.48 11.44 -10.48
N ARG A 84 12.50 11.55 -11.34
CA ARG A 84 13.50 12.63 -11.25
C ARG A 84 12.88 14.02 -11.43
N ALA A 85 12.01 14.17 -12.43
CA ALA A 85 11.37 15.45 -12.74
C ALA A 85 10.38 15.85 -11.64
N VAL A 86 9.61 14.89 -11.13
CA VAL A 86 8.67 15.10 -10.03
C VAL A 86 9.41 15.52 -8.75
N ILE A 87 10.50 14.84 -8.39
CA ILE A 87 11.30 15.20 -7.21
C ILE A 87 11.90 16.60 -7.36
N ALA A 88 12.50 16.94 -8.51
CA ALA A 88 13.07 18.27 -8.74
C ALA A 88 12.02 19.37 -8.57
N THR A 89 10.83 19.18 -9.15
CA THR A 89 9.69 20.10 -9.02
C THR A 89 9.20 20.19 -7.57
N SER A 90 9.11 19.06 -6.87
CA SER A 90 8.67 19.01 -5.48
C SER A 90 9.62 19.77 -4.56
N ILE A 91 10.93 19.62 -4.76
CA ILE A 91 11.95 20.37 -4.01
C ILE A 91 11.84 21.87 -4.31
N ASP A 92 11.66 22.24 -5.58
CA ASP A 92 11.49 23.62 -5.99
C ASP A 92 10.28 24.25 -5.27
N ILE A 93 9.11 23.60 -5.34
CA ILE A 93 7.88 24.03 -4.66
C ILE A 93 8.10 24.15 -3.14
N ALA A 94 8.63 23.09 -2.50
CA ALA A 94 8.86 23.07 -1.07
C ALA A 94 9.88 24.13 -0.63
N SER A 95 10.85 24.47 -1.48
CA SER A 95 11.87 25.47 -1.19
C SER A 95 11.36 26.91 -1.27
N HIS A 96 10.40 27.17 -2.16
CA HIS A 96 9.75 28.47 -2.33
C HIS A 96 8.58 28.69 -1.37
N GLY A 97 7.98 27.63 -0.84
CA GLY A 97 6.95 27.67 0.21
C GLY A 97 7.46 27.98 1.63
N ARG A 98 8.77 28.19 1.83
CA ARG A 98 9.35 28.50 3.15
C ARG A 98 9.11 29.95 3.58
N THR A 99 7.85 30.34 3.77
CA THR A 99 7.50 31.36 4.77
C THR A 99 7.41 30.67 6.13
N GLY A 100 8.54 30.63 6.84
CA GLY A 100 8.58 30.27 8.25
C GLY A 100 8.36 28.80 8.54
N GLY A 101 9.45 28.03 8.57
CA GLY A 101 9.48 26.87 9.44
C GLY A 101 9.10 27.30 10.86
N ILE A 102 8.11 26.63 11.45
CA ILE A 102 7.79 26.77 12.86
C ILE A 102 7.89 25.38 13.50
N ARG A 103 8.90 25.29 14.37
CA ARG A 103 9.00 24.58 15.67
C ARG A 103 8.33 23.23 15.83
#